data_AF-A0A9K3HDB5-F1
#
_entry.id   AF-A0A9K3HDB5-F1
#
_cell.length_a   1.000
_cell.length_b   1.000
_cell.length_c   1.000
_cell.angle_alpha   90.00
_cell.angle_beta   90.00
_cell.angle_gamma   90.00
#
_symmetry.space_group_name_H-M   'P 1'
#
loop_
_entity.id
_entity.type
_entity.pdbx_description
1 polymer ?
#
loop_
_entity_poly.entity_id
_entity_poly.type
_entity_poly.pdbx_seq_one_letter_code
_entity_poly.pdbx_strand_id
1 'polypeptide(L)'
;MNTYTFSISISIFCILTHISSSLTSDGLSLLALKSAITTDPTNSLTTWSETDSTPCHWSGITCNSAHRVTAVFLPHRNLTGYLPSELGALLSLKHLSLSLTTTSLNPSLIIYSTPLISYPLICHTTPSPDLYRKKLKTSKC
;
A
#
# COMPACT_ATOMS: atom_id res chain seq x y z
N MET A 1 19.04 47.40 27.75
CA MET A 1 18.32 46.75 26.64
C MET A 1 19.36 46.18 25.67
N ASN A 2 19.50 44.89 25.35
CA ASN A 2 18.56 43.79 25.50
C ASN A 2 19.21 42.45 25.04
N THR A 3 20.50 42.19 25.34
CA THR A 3 21.15 40.89 25.00
C THR A 3 20.42 39.70 25.62
N TYR A 4 19.90 39.89 26.84
CA TYR A 4 19.02 38.94 27.49
C TYR A 4 17.71 38.73 26.73
N THR A 5 17.09 39.76 26.13
CA THR A 5 15.88 39.54 25.35
C THR A 5 16.17 38.93 23.98
N PHE A 6 17.33 39.18 23.37
CA PHE A 6 17.75 38.43 22.17
C PHE A 6 17.93 36.95 22.50
N SER A 7 18.60 36.64 23.61
CA SER A 7 18.76 35.28 24.11
C SER A 7 17.43 34.61 24.45
N ILE A 8 16.53 35.32 25.15
CA ILE A 8 15.17 34.85 25.46
C ILE A 8 14.35 34.64 24.17
N SER A 9 14.43 35.55 23.20
CA SER A 9 13.73 35.44 21.91
C SER A 9 14.21 34.23 21.09
N ILE A 10 15.53 33.98 21.05
CA ILE A 10 16.12 32.80 20.40
C ILE A 10 15.66 31.52 21.12
N SER A 11 15.66 31.51 22.46
CA SER A 11 15.20 30.36 23.24
C SER A 11 13.71 30.08 23.03
N ILE A 12 12.86 31.12 22.99
CA ILE A 12 11.43 31.01 22.69
C ILE A 12 11.20 30.47 21.27
N PHE A 13 11.94 31.00 20.27
CA PHE A 13 11.87 30.50 18.90
C PHE A 13 12.28 29.01 18.81
N CYS A 14 13.31 28.59 19.54
CA CYS A 14 13.70 27.17 19.63
C CYS A 14 12.64 26.29 20.31
N ILE A 15 11.97 26.77 21.36
CA ILE A 15 10.89 26.02 22.03
C ILE A 15 9.66 25.88 21.12
N LEU A 16 9.36 26.88 20.27
CA LEU A 16 8.30 26.77 19.26
C LEU A 16 8.62 25.76 18.14
N THR A 17 9.90 25.46 17.88
CA THR A 17 10.28 24.47 16.85
C THR A 17 10.19 23.01 17.31
N HIS A 18 9.75 22.75 18.54
CA HIS A 18 10.08 21.50 19.24
C HIS A 18 8.95 20.47 19.45
N ILE A 19 8.00 20.31 18.52
CA ILE A 19 7.19 19.07 18.40
C ILE A 19 6.83 18.80 16.92
N SER A 20 7.82 18.55 16.07
CA SER A 20 7.57 18.03 14.72
C SER A 20 7.63 16.50 14.77
N SER A 21 6.49 15.84 14.99
CA SER A 21 6.41 14.40 14.77
C SER A 21 6.38 14.13 13.27
N SER A 22 7.49 13.62 12.74
CA SER A 22 7.55 13.20 11.33
C SER A 22 6.83 11.87 11.16
N LEU A 23 6.06 11.78 10.08
CA LEU A 23 5.37 10.55 9.71
C LEU A 23 6.39 9.45 9.36
N THR A 24 6.10 8.21 9.78
CA THR A 24 6.94 7.05 9.41
C THR A 24 7.07 6.86 7.90
N SER A 25 8.12 6.16 7.45
CA SER A 25 8.29 5.79 6.04
C SER A 25 7.07 5.06 5.47
N ASP A 26 6.39 4.23 6.27
CA ASP A 26 5.16 3.54 5.85
C ASP A 26 4.03 4.54 5.59
N GLY A 27 3.91 5.55 6.45
CA GLY A 27 2.93 6.61 6.27
C GLY A 27 3.21 7.44 5.01
N LEU A 28 4.47 7.74 4.69
CA LEU A 28 4.83 8.45 3.46
C LEU A 28 4.42 7.65 2.20
N SER A 29 4.64 6.34 2.20
CA SER A 29 4.16 5.46 1.12
C SER A 29 2.64 5.46 0.97
N LEU A 30 1.91 5.50 2.09
CA LEU A 30 0.45 5.60 2.08
C LEU A 30 -0.04 6.98 1.65
N LEU A 31 0.68 8.07 1.95
CA LEU A 31 0.35 9.39 1.42
C LEU A 31 0.57 9.48 -0.09
N ALA A 32 1.58 8.81 -0.62
CA ALA A 32 1.74 8.67 -2.07
C ALA A 32 0.54 7.96 -2.71
N LEU A 33 -0.07 6.99 -2.02
CA LEU A 33 -1.32 6.37 -2.47
C LEU A 33 -2.49 7.35 -2.38
N LYS A 34 -2.59 8.12 -1.30
CA LYS A 34 -3.62 9.15 -1.17
C LYS A 34 -3.54 10.18 -2.29
N SER A 35 -2.34 10.64 -2.67
CA SER A 35 -2.16 11.59 -3.77
C SER A 35 -2.42 10.97 -5.15
N ALA A 36 -2.18 9.66 -5.30
CA ALA A 36 -2.52 8.91 -6.52
C ALA A 36 -4.03 8.68 -6.70
N ILE A 37 -4.84 8.89 -5.64
CA ILE A 37 -6.30 8.77 -5.67
C ILE A 37 -6.91 10.12 -6.00
N THR A 38 -7.50 10.22 -7.20
CA THR A 38 -8.14 11.43 -7.73
C THR A 38 -9.59 11.57 -7.26
N THR A 39 -10.27 10.46 -6.95
CA THR A 39 -11.67 10.50 -6.50
C THR A 39 -11.88 9.51 -5.36
N ASP A 40 -12.42 10.01 -4.24
CA ASP A 40 -12.83 9.23 -3.07
C ASP A 40 -14.26 9.63 -2.69
N PRO A 41 -15.29 9.04 -3.32
CA PRO A 41 -16.69 9.45 -3.10
C PRO A 41 -17.18 9.16 -1.67
N THR A 42 -16.47 8.28 -0.96
CA THR A 42 -16.83 7.87 0.41
C THR A 42 -16.02 8.59 1.49
N ASN A 43 -15.11 9.49 1.11
CA ASN A 43 -14.21 10.18 2.04
C ASN A 43 -13.45 9.22 2.98
N SER A 44 -13.12 8.03 2.48
CA SER A 44 -12.48 6.95 3.22
C SER A 44 -11.02 7.26 3.61
N LEU A 45 -10.37 8.20 2.92
CA LEU A 45 -8.97 8.62 3.13
C LEU A 45 -8.85 9.91 3.96
N THR A 46 -9.94 10.38 4.55
CA THR A 46 -9.97 11.64 5.32
C THR A 46 -9.04 11.63 6.52
N THR A 47 -8.94 10.50 7.22
CA THR A 47 -8.09 10.38 8.41
C THR A 47 -6.60 10.27 8.09
N TRP A 48 -6.21 10.15 6.82
CA TRP A 48 -4.82 9.97 6.42
C TRP A 48 -4.12 11.33 6.43
N SER A 49 -3.41 11.67 7.51
CA SER A 49 -2.82 13.00 7.70
C SER A 49 -1.30 12.98 7.82
N GLU A 50 -0.65 13.91 7.15
CA GLU A 50 0.80 14.18 7.29
C GLU A 50 1.20 14.59 8.72
N THR A 51 0.25 15.10 9.50
CA THR A 51 0.47 15.54 10.88
C THR A 51 0.59 14.38 11.86
N ASP A 52 0.15 13.18 11.47
CA ASP A 52 0.20 12.01 12.34
C ASP A 52 1.63 11.46 12.41
N SER A 53 2.06 11.05 13.59
CA SER A 53 3.35 10.38 13.77
C SER A 53 3.37 8.98 13.14
N THR A 54 2.22 8.29 13.14
CA THR A 54 2.09 6.92 12.62
C THR A 54 0.79 6.76 11.82
N PRO A 55 0.78 5.94 10.76
CA PRO A 55 -0.43 5.66 9.98
C PRO A 55 -1.39 4.67 10.65
N CYS A 56 -1.07 4.15 11.85
CA CYS A 56 -1.80 3.05 12.48
C CYS A 56 -3.22 3.42 12.94
N HIS A 57 -3.52 4.72 13.10
CA HIS A 57 -4.85 5.21 13.44
C HIS A 57 -5.68 5.57 12.20
N TRP A 58 -5.12 5.42 11.01
CA TRP A 58 -5.84 5.76 9.79
C TRP A 58 -6.89 4.71 9.45
N SER A 59 -8.00 5.19 8.90
CA SER A 59 -9.08 4.36 8.37
C SER A 59 -8.54 3.33 7.37
N GLY A 60 -8.84 2.06 7.62
CA GLY A 60 -8.42 0.94 6.78
C GLY A 60 -6.96 0.51 6.95
N ILE A 61 -6.21 1.04 7.90
CA ILE A 61 -4.81 0.62 8.16
C ILE A 61 -4.74 -0.30 9.38
N THR A 62 -3.93 -1.34 9.29
CA THR A 62 -3.61 -2.22 10.43
C THR A 62 -2.11 -2.33 10.58
N CYS A 63 -1.61 -2.08 11.79
CA CYS A 63 -0.21 -2.17 12.13
C CYS A 63 0.11 -3.40 12.99
N ASN A 64 1.37 -3.84 12.97
CA ASN A 64 1.91 -4.76 13.96
C ASN A 64 2.38 -4.04 15.23
N SER A 65 2.92 -4.81 16.19
CA SER A 65 3.49 -4.30 17.45
C SER A 65 4.70 -3.37 17.26
N ALA A 66 5.32 -3.36 16.09
CA ALA A 66 6.44 -2.48 15.74
C ALA A 66 5.98 -1.22 14.97
N HIS A 67 4.68 -0.91 14.98
CA HIS A 67 4.07 0.20 14.23
C HIS A 67 4.33 0.16 12.71
N ARG A 68 4.57 -1.04 12.16
CA ARG A 68 4.69 -1.24 10.71
C ARG A 68 3.35 -1.63 10.13
N VAL A 69 3.03 -1.08 8.97
CA VAL A 69 1.78 -1.36 8.27
C VAL A 69 1.80 -2.81 7.77
N THR A 70 0.79 -3.57 8.15
CA THR A 70 0.61 -4.98 7.78
C THR A 70 -0.61 -5.23 6.92
N ALA A 71 -1.63 -4.38 7.01
CA ALA A 71 -2.77 -4.44 6.12
C ALA A 71 -3.28 -3.05 5.74
N VAL A 72 -3.72 -2.92 4.50
CA VAL A 72 -4.48 -1.80 3.97
C VAL A 72 -5.78 -2.37 3.41
N PHE A 73 -6.91 -1.99 3.99
CA PHE A 73 -8.22 -2.56 3.72
C PHE A 73 -9.27 -1.47 3.50
N LEU A 74 -9.53 -1.15 2.22
CA LEU A 74 -10.50 -0.17 1.75
C LEU A 74 -11.42 -0.80 0.67
N PRO A 75 -12.23 -1.81 1.01
CA PRO A 75 -13.12 -2.45 0.05
C PRO A 75 -14.31 -1.54 -0.29
N HIS A 76 -14.85 -1.70 -1.51
CA HIS A 76 -16.09 -1.04 -1.96
C HIS A 76 -16.13 0.49 -1.82
N ARG A 77 -14.97 1.16 -1.88
CA ARG A 77 -14.88 2.63 -1.76
C ARG A 77 -14.98 3.37 -3.10
N ASN A 78 -15.09 2.64 -4.20
CA ASN A 78 -15.17 3.18 -5.56
C ASN A 78 -14.14 4.29 -5.82
N LEU A 79 -12.90 4.02 -5.42
CA LEU A 79 -11.80 4.97 -5.49
C LEU A 79 -11.34 5.06 -6.95
N THR A 80 -11.05 6.25 -7.45
CA THR A 80 -10.49 6.44 -8.78
C THR A 80 -9.05 6.93 -8.66
N GLY A 81 -8.10 6.26 -9.32
CA GLY A 81 -6.69 6.62 -9.22
C GLY A 81 -5.74 5.57 -9.80
N TYR A 82 -4.49 5.58 -9.39
CA TYR A 82 -3.51 4.56 -9.74
C TYR A 82 -2.77 4.05 -8.49
N LEU A 83 -2.08 2.93 -8.64
CA LEU A 83 -1.24 2.37 -7.57
C LEU A 83 0.19 2.93 -7.72
N PRO A 84 0.71 3.70 -6.76
CA PRO A 84 2.09 4.21 -6.82
C PRO A 84 3.10 3.10 -6.52
N SER A 85 4.32 3.21 -7.06
CA SER A 85 5.41 2.25 -6.80
C SER A 85 5.95 2.36 -5.37
N GLU A 86 5.75 3.52 -4.74
CA GLU A 86 6.13 3.84 -3.36
C GLU A 86 5.47 2.90 -2.33
N LEU A 87 4.37 2.23 -2.69
CA LEU A 87 3.77 1.18 -1.86
C LEU A 87 4.71 -0.01 -1.65
N GLY A 88 5.67 -0.22 -2.55
CA GLY A 88 6.70 -1.26 -2.43
C GLY A 88 7.62 -1.06 -1.23
N ALA A 89 7.66 0.13 -0.62
CA ALA A 89 8.42 0.38 0.60
C ALA A 89 7.72 -0.14 1.88
N LEU A 90 6.47 -0.61 1.79
CA LEU A 90 5.74 -1.23 2.90
C LEU A 90 6.21 -2.69 3.12
N LEU A 91 7.40 -2.86 3.69
CA LEU A 91 8.06 -4.17 3.82
C LEU A 91 7.29 -5.20 4.68
N SER A 92 6.43 -4.74 5.59
CA SER A 92 5.63 -5.60 6.46
C SER A 92 4.20 -5.86 5.95
N LEU A 93 3.85 -5.33 4.78
CA LEU A 93 2.51 -5.44 4.21
C LEU A 93 2.22 -6.88 3.81
N LYS A 94 1.14 -7.44 4.37
CA LYS A 94 0.66 -8.79 4.10
C LYS A 94 -0.66 -8.79 3.34
N HIS A 95 -1.48 -7.77 3.54
CA HIS A 95 -2.81 -7.68 2.94
C HIS A 95 -3.04 -6.31 2.33
N LEU A 96 -3.36 -6.28 1.04
CA LEU A 96 -3.72 -5.07 0.31
C LEU A 96 -5.05 -5.31 -0.38
N SER A 97 -6.10 -4.59 0.04
CA SER A 97 -7.44 -4.67 -0.54
C SER A 97 -7.92 -3.26 -0.84
N LEU A 98 -7.84 -2.88 -2.11
CA LEU A 98 -8.26 -1.58 -2.62
C LEU A 98 -9.23 -1.81 -3.79
N SER A 99 -10.35 -1.10 -3.81
CA SER A 99 -11.28 -1.10 -4.95
C SER A 99 -11.04 0.14 -5.81
N LEU A 100 -10.02 0.07 -6.68
CA LEU A 100 -9.61 1.17 -7.57
C LEU A 100 -10.21 1.01 -8.98
N THR A 101 -10.84 2.05 -9.50
CA THR A 101 -11.14 2.22 -10.93
C THR A 101 -10.01 3.04 -11.54
N THR A 102 -9.15 2.41 -12.33
CA THR A 102 -7.92 3.04 -12.82
C THR A 102 -8.19 4.05 -13.94
N THR A 103 -7.70 5.29 -13.81
CA THR A 103 -7.79 6.33 -14.87
C THR A 103 -6.53 6.48 -15.72
N SER A 104 -5.44 5.76 -15.43
CA SER A 104 -4.25 5.75 -16.28
C SER A 104 -3.47 4.45 -16.12
N LEU A 105 -3.22 3.78 -17.25
CA LEU A 105 -2.37 2.59 -17.35
C LEU A 105 -0.92 3.01 -17.08
N ASN A 106 -0.45 2.88 -15.83
CA ASN A 106 0.98 2.78 -15.60
C ASN A 106 1.40 1.33 -15.95
N PRO A 107 2.23 1.10 -16.98
CA PRO A 107 2.59 -0.25 -17.42
C PRO A 107 3.45 -1.04 -16.41
N SER A 108 3.78 -0.48 -15.25
CA SER A 108 4.71 -1.09 -14.28
C SER A 108 4.05 -1.99 -13.22
N LEU A 109 2.72 -2.09 -13.15
CA LEU A 109 2.02 -2.77 -12.05
C LEU A 109 0.99 -3.83 -12.49
N ILE A 110 1.32 -4.61 -13.53
CA ILE A 110 0.66 -5.90 -13.78
C ILE A 110 1.28 -6.99 -12.89
N ILE A 111 1.46 -6.76 -11.59
CA ILE A 111 1.82 -7.82 -10.64
C ILE A 111 1.26 -7.39 -9.29
N TYR A 112 0.08 -7.90 -8.91
CA TYR A 112 -0.28 -8.43 -7.58
C TYR A 112 -1.74 -8.92 -7.62
N SER A 113 -2.09 -9.73 -8.62
CA SER A 113 -3.13 -10.74 -8.41
C SER A 113 -2.43 -12.08 -8.38
N THR A 114 -1.78 -12.40 -7.27
CA THR A 114 -1.64 -13.81 -6.91
C THR A 114 -2.99 -14.20 -6.33
N PRO A 115 -3.88 -14.89 -7.06
CA PRO A 115 -4.93 -15.58 -6.36
C PRO A 115 -4.20 -16.63 -5.50
N LEU A 116 -4.34 -16.52 -4.19
CA LEU A 116 -4.21 -17.66 -3.29
C LEU A 116 -5.26 -18.68 -3.74
N ILE A 117 -4.92 -19.49 -4.75
CA ILE A 117 -5.76 -20.61 -5.17
C ILE A 117 -5.49 -21.73 -4.18
N SER A 118 -6.36 -21.77 -3.19
CA SER A 118 -6.75 -22.98 -2.48
C SER A 118 -6.94 -24.13 -3.48
N TYR A 119 -6.23 -25.24 -3.23
CA TYR A 119 -6.37 -26.63 -3.70
C TYR A 119 -7.78 -27.09 -4.15
N PRO A 120 -7.97 -28.31 -4.70
CA PRO A 120 -7.14 -29.16 -5.60
C PRO A 120 -7.97 -29.69 -6.80
N LEU A 121 -7.39 -30.03 -7.96
CA LEU A 121 -8.13 -30.75 -9.03
C LEU A 121 -7.30 -31.89 -9.65
N ILE A 122 -7.41 -33.04 -8.98
CA ILE A 122 -7.60 -34.41 -9.49
C ILE A 122 -7.30 -34.62 -10.99
N CYS A 123 -6.18 -35.28 -11.30
CA CYS A 123 -5.94 -35.91 -12.59
C CYS A 123 -6.74 -37.22 -12.71
N HIS A 124 -7.97 -37.17 -13.23
CA HIS A 124 -8.64 -38.38 -13.69
C HIS A 124 -7.98 -38.85 -15.00
N THR A 125 -7.23 -39.94 -14.89
CA THR A 125 -6.69 -40.70 -16.02
C THR A 125 -7.68 -41.80 -16.40
N THR A 126 -8.11 -41.83 -17.65
CA THR A 126 -8.46 -43.09 -18.34
C THR A 126 -8.24 -42.94 -19.85
N PRO A 127 -7.92 -44.05 -20.55
CA PRO A 127 -6.97 -44.05 -21.66
C PRO A 127 -7.65 -44.32 -23.02
N SER A 128 -7.02 -43.90 -24.11
CA SER A 128 -7.28 -44.52 -25.42
C SER A 128 -5.99 -44.57 -26.27
N PRO A 129 -5.78 -45.64 -27.05
CA PRO A 129 -4.46 -46.13 -27.40
C PRO A 129 -4.15 -45.91 -28.90
N ASP A 130 -3.25 -44.99 -29.22
CA ASP A 130 -2.63 -44.93 -30.56
C ASP A 130 -1.21 -44.37 -30.51
N LEU A 131 -0.30 -45.27 -30.10
CA LEU A 131 0.88 -45.70 -30.85
C LEU A 131 1.54 -44.69 -31.82
N TYR A 132 2.78 -44.32 -31.43
CA TYR A 132 3.97 -43.98 -32.22
C TYR A 132 3.89 -42.90 -33.31
N ARG A 133 4.64 -41.80 -33.11
CA ARG A 133 5.74 -41.33 -33.97
C ARG A 133 5.96 -39.82 -33.77
N LYS A 134 7.20 -39.50 -33.37
CA LYS A 134 7.81 -38.16 -33.19
C LYS A 134 7.44 -37.42 -31.90
N LYS A 135 8.25 -37.72 -30.86
CA LYS A 135 8.52 -36.84 -29.72
C LYS A 135 8.91 -35.44 -30.21
N LEU A 136 8.56 -34.44 -29.39
CA LEU A 136 8.79 -33.00 -29.50
C LEU A 136 7.70 -32.22 -30.24
N LYS A 137 6.51 -32.17 -29.62
CA LYS A 137 5.79 -30.90 -29.47
C LYS A 137 4.85 -30.94 -28.27
N THR A 138 5.11 -30.00 -27.35
CA THR A 138 4.15 -29.27 -26.52
C THR A 138 3.26 -30.01 -25.51
N SER A 139 3.13 -29.38 -24.34
CA SER A 139 2.21 -29.68 -23.23
C SER A 139 2.71 -30.83 -22.32
N LYS A 140 2.85 -30.67 -21.00
CA LYS A 140 2.16 -29.84 -20.00
C LYS A 140 3.04 -29.71 -18.74
N CYS A 141 3.09 -28.53 -18.16
CA CYS A 141 2.06 -28.13 -17.19
C CYS A 141 1.36 -26.90 -17.75
#